data_AF-A0A7G5Z8V1-F1
#
_entry.id   AF-A0A7G5Z8V1-F1
#
_cell.length_a   1.000
_cell.length_b   1.000
_cell.length_c   1.000
_cell.angle_alpha   90.00
_cell.angle_beta   90.00
_cell.angle_gamma   90.00
#
_symmetry.space_group_name_H-M   'P 1'
#
loop_
_entity.id
_entity.type
_entity.pdbx_description
1 polymer ?
#
loop_
_entity_poly.entity_id
_entity_poly.type
_entity_poly.pdbx_seq_one_letter_code
_entity_poly.pdbx_strand_id
1 'polypeptide(L)'
;MLAALLLAAAAPAVTAADAERAFAAAAQSDGQWTAFRRHATDDAVMFAPQVVKAQEFLKDRKDPPKAIDWWPTESYVSCDGSFAVNTGGWQRPDGANGYFSTVWIKQPDGNWKWIVDGGDGLTTARPRPAMPAIHTASCSGTPAKPPTIAYREGPSAAAASADGTVVYRWHVSSNGARQFWAAIWDGKALTTVIDDKIAAPQ
;
A
#
# COMPACT_ATOMS: atom_id res chain seq x y z
N MET A 1 29.52 -42.68 14.56
CA MET A 1 28.27 -42.24 13.89
C MET A 1 28.34 -40.72 13.78
N LEU A 2 28.58 -40.17 12.59
CA LEU A 2 28.48 -38.72 12.36
C LEU A 2 27.03 -38.37 12.09
N ALA A 3 26.43 -37.53 12.93
CA ALA A 3 25.14 -36.92 12.67
C ALA A 3 25.35 -35.70 11.76
N ALA A 4 24.82 -35.75 10.53
CA ALA A 4 24.74 -34.60 9.65
C ALA A 4 23.53 -33.74 10.07
N LEU A 5 23.78 -32.54 10.60
CA LEU A 5 22.74 -31.52 10.73
C LEU A 5 22.40 -31.00 9.33
N LEU A 6 21.23 -31.37 8.81
CA LEU A 6 20.60 -30.70 7.68
C LEU A 6 20.04 -29.37 8.20
N LEU A 7 20.71 -28.25 7.90
CA LEU A 7 20.06 -26.94 7.96
C LEU A 7 19.00 -26.89 6.85
N ALA A 8 17.73 -27.02 7.22
CA ALA A 8 16.65 -26.63 6.34
C ALA A 8 16.72 -25.11 6.15
N ALA A 9 17.11 -24.65 4.97
CA ALA A 9 16.98 -23.25 4.60
C ALA A 9 15.49 -22.90 4.61
N ALA A 10 15.07 -22.03 5.53
CA ALA A 10 13.71 -21.49 5.50
C ALA A 10 13.49 -20.78 4.16
N ALA A 11 12.35 -21.03 3.52
CA ALA A 11 11.96 -20.27 2.33
C ALA A 11 11.98 -18.76 2.67
N PRO A 12 12.39 -17.88 1.74
CA PRO A 12 12.37 -16.45 1.98
C PRO A 12 10.97 -16.00 2.43
N ALA A 13 10.89 -15.19 3.47
CA ALA A 13 9.62 -14.62 3.90
C ALA A 13 9.04 -13.74 2.79
N VAL A 14 7.74 -13.87 2.52
CA VAL A 14 7.03 -13.07 1.52
C VAL A 14 7.10 -11.59 1.91
N THR A 15 7.60 -10.75 1.01
CA THR A 15 7.69 -9.30 1.22
C THR A 15 6.37 -8.60 0.89
N ALA A 16 6.18 -7.36 1.34
CA ALA A 16 5.02 -6.57 0.92
C ALA A 16 5.02 -6.30 -0.60
N ALA A 17 6.19 -6.20 -1.23
CA ALA A 17 6.29 -6.06 -2.68
C ALA A 17 5.90 -7.36 -3.41
N ASP A 18 6.18 -8.53 -2.84
CA ASP A 18 5.67 -9.81 -3.35
C ASP A 18 4.15 -9.88 -3.22
N ALA A 19 3.61 -9.41 -2.08
CA ALA A 19 2.16 -9.36 -1.87
C ALA A 19 1.45 -8.45 -2.89
N GLU A 20 2.04 -7.30 -3.23
CA GLU A 20 1.53 -6.41 -4.28
C GLU A 20 1.52 -7.07 -5.66
N ARG A 21 2.61 -7.78 -6.02
CA ARG A 21 2.65 -8.53 -7.28
C ARG A 21 1.62 -9.66 -7.30
N ALA A 22 1.43 -10.36 -6.17
CA ALA A 22 0.44 -11.41 -6.05
C ALA A 22 -0.99 -10.85 -6.18
N PHE A 23 -1.23 -9.68 -5.59
CA PHE A 23 -2.49 -8.95 -5.72
C PHE A 23 -2.76 -8.52 -7.17
N ALA A 24 -1.78 -7.91 -7.84
CA ALA A 24 -1.86 -7.55 -9.25
C ALA A 24 -2.14 -8.78 -10.14
N ALA A 25 -1.42 -9.88 -9.92
CA ALA A 25 -1.62 -11.11 -10.66
C ALA A 25 -3.02 -11.71 -10.43
N ALA A 26 -3.50 -11.72 -9.17
CA ALA A 26 -4.83 -12.21 -8.83
C ALA A 26 -5.92 -11.39 -9.51
N ALA A 27 -5.74 -10.08 -9.69
CA ALA A 27 -6.70 -9.26 -10.40
C ALA A 27 -6.80 -9.61 -11.89
N GLN A 28 -5.68 -10.02 -12.50
CA GLN A 28 -5.65 -10.49 -13.88
C GLN A 28 -6.27 -11.88 -14.04
N SER A 29 -6.04 -12.79 -13.09
CA SER A 29 -6.51 -14.18 -13.20
C SER A 29 -7.93 -14.39 -12.71
N ASP A 30 -8.30 -13.75 -11.61
CA ASP A 30 -9.52 -14.06 -10.86
C ASP A 30 -10.56 -12.92 -10.91
N GLY A 31 -10.13 -11.75 -11.38
CA GLY A 31 -10.94 -10.53 -11.45
C GLY A 31 -10.51 -9.49 -10.43
N GLN A 32 -10.58 -8.23 -10.85
CA GLN A 32 -10.09 -7.08 -10.08
C GLN A 32 -10.75 -6.94 -8.71
N TRP A 33 -12.08 -6.80 -8.65
CA TRP A 33 -12.77 -6.64 -7.37
C TRP A 33 -12.72 -7.91 -6.52
N THR A 34 -12.62 -9.08 -7.15
CA THR A 34 -12.35 -10.33 -6.45
C THR A 34 -11.00 -10.31 -5.74
N ALA A 35 -9.94 -9.86 -6.41
CA ALA A 35 -8.62 -9.71 -5.80
C ALA A 35 -8.60 -8.62 -4.71
N PHE A 36 -9.25 -7.46 -4.96
CA PHE A 36 -9.31 -6.38 -3.97
C PHE A 36 -9.93 -6.87 -2.66
N ARG A 37 -11.09 -7.55 -2.71
CA ARG A 37 -11.75 -8.12 -1.51
C ARG A 37 -10.86 -9.12 -0.78
N ARG A 38 -10.15 -9.99 -1.52
CA ARG A 38 -9.32 -11.06 -0.95
C ARG A 38 -8.10 -10.51 -0.19
N HIS A 39 -7.44 -9.52 -0.77
CA HIS A 39 -6.21 -8.96 -0.21
C HIS A 39 -6.45 -7.86 0.83
N ALA A 40 -7.70 -7.38 0.97
CA ALA A 40 -8.08 -6.41 1.99
C ALA A 40 -8.20 -7.03 3.39
N THR A 41 -7.86 -6.23 4.40
CA THR A 41 -8.41 -6.38 5.75
C THR A 41 -9.92 -6.09 5.76
N ASP A 42 -10.62 -6.51 6.82
CA ASP A 42 -12.07 -6.35 6.90
C ASP A 42 -12.49 -4.87 7.03
N ASP A 43 -11.63 -4.06 7.65
CA ASP A 43 -11.84 -2.64 7.89
C ASP A 43 -11.10 -1.73 6.90
N ALA A 44 -10.47 -2.32 5.87
CA ALA A 44 -9.71 -1.60 4.86
C ALA A 44 -10.55 -0.51 4.17
N VAL A 45 -9.89 0.56 3.77
CA VAL A 45 -10.52 1.66 3.03
C VAL A 45 -9.91 1.85 1.66
N MET A 46 -10.74 2.29 0.72
CA MET A 46 -10.30 2.75 -0.60
C MET A 46 -11.04 4.04 -0.97
N PHE A 47 -10.70 4.64 -2.11
CA PHE A 47 -11.24 5.94 -2.52
C PHE A 47 -11.99 5.84 -3.85
N ALA A 48 -13.28 6.21 -3.84
CA ALA A 48 -14.15 6.09 -5.01
C ALA A 48 -15.27 7.15 -5.10
N PRO A 49 -14.98 8.45 -5.32
CA PRO A 49 -13.74 9.18 -5.06
C PRO A 49 -13.58 9.57 -3.57
N GLN A 50 -14.68 9.53 -2.82
CA GLN A 50 -14.69 9.64 -1.37
C GLN A 50 -14.17 8.35 -0.72
N VAL A 51 -13.75 8.43 0.54
CA VAL A 51 -13.34 7.24 1.29
C VAL A 51 -14.53 6.30 1.48
N VAL A 52 -14.32 5.01 1.25
CA VAL A 52 -15.30 3.94 1.45
C VAL A 52 -14.66 2.75 2.14
N LYS A 53 -15.45 1.99 2.91
CA LYS A 53 -15.03 0.69 3.41
C LYS A 53 -14.98 -0.30 2.24
N ALA A 54 -13.82 -0.90 2.01
CA ALA A 54 -13.57 -1.70 0.81
C ALA A 54 -14.49 -2.92 0.71
N GLN A 55 -14.62 -3.69 1.79
CA GLN A 55 -15.47 -4.88 1.81
C GLN A 55 -16.94 -4.53 1.52
N GLU A 56 -17.46 -3.47 2.14
CA GLU A 56 -18.84 -3.02 1.93
C GLU A 56 -19.05 -2.51 0.50
N PHE A 57 -18.15 -1.65 0.02
CA PHE A 57 -18.25 -1.04 -1.30
C PHE A 57 -18.15 -2.07 -2.43
N LEU A 58 -17.34 -3.12 -2.25
CA LEU A 58 -17.07 -4.13 -3.25
C LEU A 58 -17.97 -5.36 -3.16
N LYS A 59 -18.76 -5.54 -2.08
CA LYS A 59 -19.50 -6.78 -1.78
C LYS A 59 -20.21 -7.41 -3.00
N ASP A 60 -21.05 -6.62 -3.68
CA ASP A 60 -21.87 -7.09 -4.80
C ASP A 60 -21.36 -6.60 -6.17
N ARG A 61 -20.17 -5.97 -6.19
CA ARG A 61 -19.58 -5.45 -7.43
C ARG A 61 -18.99 -6.58 -8.25
N LYS A 62 -19.53 -6.74 -9.46
CA LYS A 62 -19.00 -7.61 -10.51
C LYS A 62 -17.68 -7.09 -11.02
N ASP A 63 -16.76 -8.00 -11.30
CA ASP A 63 -15.47 -7.67 -11.90
C ASP A 63 -15.66 -6.96 -13.25
N PRO A 64 -14.83 -5.96 -13.57
CA PRO A 64 -14.82 -5.37 -14.90
C PRO A 64 -14.36 -6.42 -15.93
N PRO A 65 -14.74 -6.31 -17.22
CA PRO A 65 -14.34 -7.26 -18.25
C PRO A 65 -12.83 -7.37 -18.45
N LYS A 66 -12.10 -6.30 -18.13
CA LYS A 66 -10.64 -6.25 -18.13
C LYS A 66 -10.16 -5.53 -16.86
N ALA A 67 -9.24 -6.14 -16.15
CA ALA A 67 -8.61 -5.53 -14.99
C ALA A 67 -7.62 -4.43 -15.40
N ILE A 68 -7.40 -3.48 -14.50
CA ILE A 68 -6.26 -2.57 -14.54
C ILE A 68 -4.98 -3.39 -14.36
N ASP A 69 -3.92 -3.07 -15.11
CA ASP A 69 -2.59 -3.65 -14.96
C ASP A 69 -1.74 -2.73 -14.08
N TRP A 70 -1.24 -3.19 -12.93
CA TRP A 70 -0.41 -2.40 -12.03
C TRP A 70 0.82 -3.16 -11.55
N TRP A 71 1.85 -2.40 -11.15
CA TRP A 71 3.13 -2.94 -10.72
C TRP A 71 3.79 -2.03 -9.67
N PRO A 72 4.38 -2.60 -8.59
CA PRO A 72 5.14 -1.80 -7.64
C PRO A 72 6.44 -1.29 -8.26
N THR A 73 6.77 -0.03 -7.97
CA THR A 73 8.09 0.53 -8.23
C THR A 73 8.92 0.61 -6.96
N GLU A 74 8.27 0.84 -5.82
CA GLU A 74 8.93 1.06 -4.53
C GLU A 74 8.12 0.43 -3.39
N SER A 75 8.81 -0.06 -2.36
CA SER A 75 8.22 -0.58 -1.12
C SER A 75 8.99 -0.04 0.08
N TYR A 76 8.27 0.64 0.98
CA TYR A 76 8.80 1.27 2.17
C TYR A 76 8.37 0.47 3.41
N VAL A 77 9.30 -0.22 4.05
CA VAL A 77 9.03 -1.29 5.04
C VAL A 77 9.47 -0.84 6.43
N SER A 78 8.68 -1.18 7.46
CA SER A 78 9.07 -0.98 8.87
C SER A 78 10.30 -1.79 9.25
N CYS A 79 11.05 -1.34 10.25
CA CYS A 79 12.20 -2.07 10.77
C CYS A 79 11.81 -3.50 11.18
N ASP A 80 10.67 -3.65 11.86
CA ASP A 80 10.13 -4.94 12.30
C ASP A 80 9.57 -5.81 11.14
N GLY A 81 9.52 -5.29 9.92
CA GLY A 81 9.06 -6.00 8.72
C GLY A 81 7.58 -6.40 8.75
N SER A 82 6.77 -5.81 9.64
CA SER A 82 5.34 -6.08 9.80
C SER A 82 4.43 -5.12 9.03
N PHE A 83 4.97 -4.03 8.52
CA PHE A 83 4.20 -2.95 7.90
C PHE A 83 4.93 -2.39 6.68
N ALA A 84 4.20 -1.99 5.65
CA ALA A 84 4.80 -1.35 4.50
C ALA A 84 3.85 -0.38 3.77
N VAL A 85 4.42 0.54 3.01
CA VAL A 85 3.71 1.32 2.00
C VAL A 85 4.34 1.06 0.65
N ASN A 86 3.55 0.56 -0.29
CA ASN A 86 3.98 0.34 -1.66
C ASN A 86 3.44 1.47 -2.55
N THR A 87 4.22 1.84 -3.55
CA THR A 87 3.75 2.71 -4.64
C THR A 87 4.24 2.17 -5.97
N GLY A 88 3.55 2.55 -7.04
CA GLY A 88 3.84 2.05 -8.37
C GLY A 88 2.96 2.65 -9.44
N GLY A 89 3.09 2.10 -10.64
CA GLY A 89 2.30 2.51 -11.80
C GLY A 89 1.08 1.62 -12.00
N TRP A 90 0.03 2.18 -12.59
CA TRP A 90 -1.05 1.40 -13.19
C TRP A 90 -1.35 1.89 -14.60
N GLN A 91 -1.90 0.98 -15.41
CA GLN A 91 -2.39 1.25 -16.76
C GLN A 91 -3.76 0.58 -16.94
N ARG A 92 -4.70 1.35 -17.48
CA ARG A 92 -6.04 0.88 -17.84
C ARG A 92 -6.06 0.31 -19.26
N PRO A 93 -7.04 -0.55 -19.58
CA PRO A 93 -7.22 -1.09 -20.93
C PRO A 93 -7.44 -0.04 -22.03
N ASP A 94 -7.88 1.17 -21.67
CA ASP A 94 -8.07 2.31 -22.57
C ASP A 94 -6.78 3.12 -22.80
N GLY A 95 -5.66 2.71 -22.21
CA GLY A 95 -4.35 3.37 -22.32
C GLY A 95 -4.13 4.48 -21.30
N ALA A 96 -5.11 4.82 -20.45
CA ALA A 96 -4.90 5.75 -19.35
C ALA A 96 -3.90 5.16 -18.35
N ASN A 97 -3.07 6.02 -17.75
CA ASN A 97 -2.05 5.61 -16.80
C ASN A 97 -2.23 6.38 -15.49
N GLY A 98 -1.62 5.88 -14.43
CA GLY A 98 -1.54 6.58 -13.17
C GLY A 98 -0.59 5.93 -12.18
N TYR A 99 -0.77 6.29 -10.92
CA TYR A 99 -0.03 5.70 -9.81
C TYR A 99 -0.98 5.18 -8.73
N PHE A 100 -0.45 4.30 -7.89
CA PHE A 100 -1.11 3.87 -6.67
C PHE A 100 -0.22 4.06 -5.44
N SER A 101 -0.86 4.08 -4.28
CA SER A 101 -0.24 4.02 -2.96
C SER A 101 -1.07 3.07 -2.09
N THR A 102 -0.46 1.97 -1.65
CA THR A 102 -1.13 0.89 -0.92
C THR A 102 -0.41 0.65 0.40
N VAL A 103 -1.16 0.67 1.50
CA VAL A 103 -0.64 0.42 2.85
C VAL A 103 -0.92 -1.02 3.23
N TRP A 104 0.14 -1.76 3.58
CA TRP A 104 0.15 -3.17 3.87
C TRP A 104 0.50 -3.45 5.33
N ILE A 105 -0.18 -4.44 5.91
CA ILE A 105 0.10 -4.95 7.25
C ILE A 105 0.16 -6.48 7.22
N LYS A 106 1.22 -7.02 7.80
CA LYS A 106 1.42 -8.45 7.97
C LYS A 106 0.48 -8.95 9.06
N GLN A 107 -0.28 -9.98 8.72
CA GLN A 107 -1.23 -10.65 9.58
C GLN A 107 -0.51 -11.65 10.51
N PRO A 108 -1.15 -12.09 11.61
CA PRO A 108 -0.56 -13.08 12.53
C PRO A 108 -0.18 -14.41 11.88
N ASP A 109 -0.82 -14.78 10.76
CA ASP A 109 -0.52 -15.98 9.98
C ASP A 109 0.68 -15.79 9.00
N GLY A 110 1.28 -14.60 8.97
CA GLY A 110 2.39 -14.23 8.10
C GLY A 110 1.99 -13.72 6.72
N ASN A 111 0.71 -13.79 6.35
CA ASN A 111 0.22 -13.22 5.09
C ASN A 111 0.14 -11.70 5.17
N TRP A 112 0.15 -11.04 4.01
CA TRP A 112 -0.04 -9.59 3.92
C TRP A 112 -1.46 -9.25 3.49
N LYS A 113 -2.05 -8.26 4.15
CA LYS A 113 -3.30 -7.63 3.71
C LYS A 113 -3.16 -6.12 3.66
N TRP A 114 -3.84 -5.48 2.72
CA TRP A 114 -3.86 -4.03 2.63
C TRP A 114 -4.96 -3.42 3.52
N ILE A 115 -4.69 -2.24 4.05
CA ILE A 115 -5.62 -1.46 4.90
C ILE A 115 -6.04 -0.13 4.25
N VAL A 116 -5.25 0.37 3.30
CA VAL A 116 -5.55 1.55 2.50
C VAL A 116 -5.09 1.27 1.08
N ASP A 117 -5.95 1.51 0.10
CA ASP A 117 -5.59 1.49 -1.32
C ASP A 117 -6.11 2.74 -2.02
N GLY A 118 -5.25 3.40 -2.77
CA GLY A 118 -5.60 4.64 -3.45
C GLY A 118 -4.62 4.98 -4.57
N GLY A 119 -4.98 6.02 -5.32
CA GLY A 119 -4.20 6.47 -6.46
C GLY A 119 -4.94 7.52 -7.27
N ASP A 120 -4.29 7.98 -8.32
CA ASP A 120 -4.84 8.90 -9.30
C ASP A 120 -4.19 8.75 -10.68
N GLY A 121 -4.79 9.40 -11.68
CA GLY A 121 -4.28 9.45 -13.05
C GLY A 121 -2.96 10.22 -13.18
N LEU A 122 -2.16 9.84 -14.17
CA LEU A 122 -0.97 10.55 -14.61
C LEU A 122 -1.01 10.74 -16.13
N THR A 123 -0.46 11.85 -16.58
CA THR A 123 -0.19 12.09 -18.01
C THR A 123 0.94 11.22 -18.53
N THR A 124 1.92 10.91 -17.68
CA THR A 124 3.09 10.08 -18.01
C THR A 124 3.10 8.83 -17.15
N ALA A 125 3.20 7.67 -17.79
CA ALA A 125 3.30 6.39 -17.09
C ALA A 125 4.56 6.32 -16.20
N ARG A 126 4.44 5.66 -15.05
CA ARG A 126 5.60 5.33 -14.21
C ARG A 126 6.50 4.31 -14.92
N PRO A 127 7.81 4.25 -14.61
CA PRO A 127 8.67 3.16 -15.06
C PRO A 127 8.16 1.81 -14.56
N ARG A 128 8.36 0.73 -15.32
CA ARG A 128 8.09 -0.66 -14.90
C ARG A 128 9.41 -1.41 -14.70
N PRO A 129 10.05 -1.28 -13.53
CA PRO A 129 11.28 -2.00 -13.24
C PRO A 129 10.98 -3.50 -13.07
N ALA A 130 11.98 -4.34 -13.34
CA ALA A 130 11.86 -5.78 -13.11
C ALA A 130 11.74 -6.13 -11.61
N MET A 131 12.38 -5.33 -10.76
CA MET A 131 12.31 -5.44 -9.31
C MET A 131 12.03 -4.05 -8.71
N PRO A 132 11.09 -3.93 -7.78
CA PRO A 132 10.87 -2.68 -7.06
C PRO A 132 12.05 -2.39 -6.13
N ALA A 133 12.32 -1.10 -5.90
CA ALA A 133 13.25 -0.68 -4.87
C ALA A 133 12.65 -0.93 -3.48
N ILE A 134 13.41 -1.58 -2.60
CA ILE A 134 12.97 -1.87 -1.23
C ILE A 134 13.75 -0.98 -0.27
N HIS A 135 13.02 -0.21 0.53
CA HIS A 135 13.58 0.71 1.53
C HIS A 135 13.10 0.25 2.91
N THR A 136 14.02 -0.18 3.76
CA THR A 136 13.70 -0.58 5.14
C THR A 136 14.03 0.56 6.10
N ALA A 137 13.09 0.90 6.97
CA ALA A 137 13.31 1.88 8.01
C ALA A 137 14.42 1.44 8.98
N SER A 138 15.12 2.41 9.56
CA SER A 138 16.18 2.13 10.53
C SER A 138 15.58 1.53 11.81
N CYS A 139 16.28 0.55 12.39
CA CYS A 139 15.97 0.00 13.71
C CYS A 139 16.62 0.79 14.86
N SER A 140 17.42 1.81 14.54
CA SER A 140 18.20 2.55 15.54
C SER A 140 17.41 3.70 16.15
N GLY A 141 17.63 3.98 17.42
CA GLY A 141 17.01 5.11 18.13
C GLY A 141 15.53 4.89 18.43
N THR A 142 14.88 5.95 18.91
CA THR A 142 13.44 5.93 19.24
C THR A 142 12.67 6.72 18.19
N PRO A 143 11.77 6.10 17.41
CA PRO A 143 11.01 6.81 16.39
C PRO A 143 10.21 7.97 16.98
N ALA A 144 10.32 9.12 16.32
CA ALA A 144 9.54 10.30 16.67
C ALA A 144 8.05 10.06 16.41
N LYS A 145 7.18 10.59 17.28
CA LYS A 145 5.74 10.61 16.99
C LYS A 145 5.48 11.57 15.82
N PRO A 146 4.72 11.16 14.80
CA PRO A 146 4.36 12.05 13.70
C PRO A 146 3.51 13.21 14.22
N PRO A 147 3.61 14.42 13.63
CA PRO A 147 2.78 15.55 14.02
C PRO A 147 1.32 15.25 13.75
N THR A 148 0.45 15.58 14.71
CA THR A 148 -1.01 15.53 14.52
C THR A 148 -1.42 16.70 13.65
N ILE A 149 -2.11 16.40 12.54
CA ILE A 149 -2.67 17.40 11.64
C ILE A 149 -4.18 17.47 11.86
N ALA A 150 -4.70 18.66 12.14
CA ALA A 150 -6.13 18.91 12.21
C ALA A 150 -6.63 19.41 10.84
N TYR A 151 -7.45 18.60 10.19
CA TYR A 151 -8.13 18.99 8.95
C TYR A 151 -9.40 19.78 9.28
N ARG A 152 -9.69 20.82 8.49
CA ARG A 152 -10.86 21.69 8.70
C ARG A 152 -12.19 20.98 8.43
N GLU A 153 -12.18 20.04 7.50
CA GLU A 153 -13.36 19.33 7.01
C GLU A 153 -12.96 17.95 6.48
N GLY A 154 -13.95 17.06 6.32
CA GLY A 154 -13.79 15.78 5.65
C GLY A 154 -13.08 14.70 6.48
N PRO A 155 -13.21 13.43 6.08
CA PRO A 155 -12.61 12.31 6.81
C PRO A 155 -11.09 12.29 6.65
N SER A 156 -10.41 11.84 7.71
CA SER A 156 -8.98 11.56 7.70
C SER A 156 -8.67 10.40 8.62
N ALA A 157 -7.54 9.74 8.37
CA ALA A 157 -6.94 8.81 9.32
C ALA A 157 -5.43 8.87 9.23
N ALA A 158 -4.77 8.53 10.33
CA ALA A 158 -3.33 8.36 10.41
C ALA A 158 -3.02 7.18 11.33
N ALA A 159 -2.00 6.42 10.99
CA ALA A 159 -1.51 5.34 11.83
C ALA A 159 -0.01 5.10 11.58
N ALA A 160 0.54 4.20 12.37
CA ALA A 160 1.93 3.79 12.30
C ALA A 160 2.04 2.27 12.41
N SER A 161 3.11 1.73 11.87
CA SER A 161 3.66 0.42 12.25
C SER A 161 3.81 0.28 13.78
N ALA A 162 3.83 -0.95 14.28
CA ALA A 162 3.91 -1.22 15.72
C ALA A 162 5.20 -0.68 16.36
N ASP A 163 6.31 -0.74 15.62
CA ASP A 163 7.60 -0.15 16.01
C ASP A 163 7.68 1.37 15.78
N GLY A 164 6.66 1.98 15.15
CA GLY A 164 6.59 3.41 14.85
C GLY A 164 7.51 3.88 13.72
N THR A 165 8.17 2.97 13.00
CA THR A 165 9.21 3.31 12.01
C THR A 165 8.67 3.59 10.61
N VAL A 166 7.44 3.20 10.31
CA VAL A 166 6.64 3.64 9.17
C VAL A 166 5.37 4.29 9.66
N VAL A 167 5.04 5.46 9.12
CA VAL A 167 3.82 6.21 9.40
C VAL A 167 3.11 6.59 8.11
N TYR A 168 1.79 6.65 8.14
CA TYR A 168 1.00 7.19 7.03
C TYR A 168 -0.14 8.06 7.54
N ARG A 169 -0.66 8.91 6.64
CA ARG A 169 -1.94 9.59 6.81
C ARG A 169 -2.64 9.74 5.48
N TRP A 170 -3.95 9.81 5.52
CA TRP A 170 -4.76 10.26 4.40
C TRP A 170 -5.85 11.23 4.86
N HIS A 171 -6.30 12.05 3.93
CA HIS A 171 -7.41 12.98 4.10
C HIS A 171 -8.20 13.09 2.81
N VAL A 172 -9.51 13.26 2.93
CA VAL A 172 -10.40 13.57 1.81
C VAL A 172 -11.21 14.81 2.17
N SER A 173 -11.14 15.86 1.36
CA SER A 173 -11.96 17.06 1.55
C SER A 173 -13.41 16.84 1.08
N SER A 174 -14.29 17.76 1.44
CA SER A 174 -15.71 17.70 1.09
C SER A 174 -15.94 17.66 -0.44
N ASN A 175 -15.10 18.37 -1.19
CA ASN A 175 -15.12 18.37 -2.66
C ASN A 175 -14.41 17.16 -3.30
N GLY A 176 -13.87 16.23 -2.51
CA GLY A 176 -13.25 14.99 -3.01
C GLY A 176 -11.77 15.12 -3.40
N ALA A 177 -11.12 16.26 -3.15
CA ALA A 177 -9.66 16.33 -3.20
C ALA A 177 -9.07 15.44 -2.09
N ARG A 178 -7.91 14.83 -2.36
CA ARG A 178 -7.30 13.85 -1.45
C ARG A 178 -5.84 14.16 -1.20
N GLN A 179 -5.38 13.76 -0.02
CA GLN A 179 -3.97 13.74 0.33
C GLN A 179 -3.63 12.36 0.87
N PHE A 180 -2.51 11.80 0.43
CA PHE A 180 -1.90 10.63 1.04
C PHE A 180 -0.43 10.94 1.30
N TRP A 181 0.03 10.70 2.51
CA TRP A 181 1.41 10.95 2.90
C TRP A 181 1.95 9.78 3.70
N ALA A 182 3.20 9.42 3.45
CA ALA A 182 3.90 8.39 4.21
C ALA A 182 5.36 8.82 4.49
N ALA A 183 5.88 8.36 5.62
CA ALA A 183 7.27 8.58 6.00
C ALA A 183 7.86 7.34 6.68
N ILE A 184 9.18 7.21 6.58
CA ILE A 184 9.96 6.17 7.26
C ILE A 184 10.99 6.79 8.20
N TRP A 185 11.31 6.09 9.28
CA TRP A 185 12.34 6.48 10.24
C TRP A 185 13.74 6.16 9.70
N ASP A 186 14.64 7.13 9.71
CA ASP A 186 16.03 6.97 9.22
C ASP A 186 17.06 6.73 10.35
N GLY A 187 16.61 6.67 11.60
CA GLY A 187 17.46 6.61 12.80
C GLY A 187 17.56 7.93 13.57
N LYS A 188 17.08 9.03 12.97
CA LYS A 188 17.13 10.38 13.54
C LYS A 188 15.82 11.14 13.36
N ALA A 189 15.16 10.99 12.21
CA ALA A 189 13.93 11.67 11.87
C ALA A 189 13.00 10.79 11.00
N LEU A 190 11.72 11.17 10.97
CA LEU A 190 10.79 10.66 9.96
C LEU A 190 11.04 11.40 8.64
N THR A 191 11.46 10.65 7.62
CA THR A 191 11.70 11.13 6.26
C THR A 191 10.48 10.83 5.39
N THR A 192 9.89 11.87 4.80
CA THR A 192 8.80 11.73 3.83
C THR A 192 9.26 10.92 2.63
N VAL A 193 8.49 9.88 2.29
CA VAL A 193 8.73 9.02 1.13
C VAL A 193 7.62 9.13 0.09
N ILE A 194 6.39 9.47 0.52
CA ILE A 194 5.24 9.72 -0.36
C ILE A 194 4.52 11.00 0.12
N ASP A 195 4.18 11.90 -0.80
CA ASP A 195 3.36 13.09 -0.58
C ASP A 195 2.44 13.31 -1.78
N ASP A 196 1.42 12.46 -1.89
CA ASP A 196 0.45 12.48 -2.97
C ASP A 196 -0.62 13.53 -2.70
N LYS A 197 -0.79 14.46 -3.64
CA LYS A 197 -1.83 15.50 -3.61
C LYS A 197 -2.71 15.34 -4.84
N ILE A 198 -3.97 15.00 -4.62
CA ILE A 198 -4.92 14.65 -5.65
C ILE A 198 -6.00 15.73 -5.69
N ALA A 199 -6.21 16.32 -6.86
CA ALA A 199 -7.24 17.31 -7.06
C ALA A 199 -8.64 16.69 -6.88
N ALA A 200 -9.64 17.54 -6.62
CA ALA A 200 -11.02 17.12 -6.67
C ALA A 200 -11.37 16.60 -8.08
N PRO A 201 -12.21 15.55 -8.20
CA PRO A 201 -12.75 15.13 -9.49
C PRO A 201 -13.43 16.31 -10.21
N GLN A 202 -13.27 16.38 -11.54
CA GLN A 202 -13.96 17.33 -12.40
C GLN A 202 -15.41 16.92 -12.67
#